data_AF-A0A1Q7BV92-F1
#
_entry.id   AF-A0A1Q7BV92-F1
#
_cell.length_a   1.000
_cell.length_b   1.000
_cell.length_c   1.000
_cell.angle_alpha   90.00
_cell.angle_beta   90.00
_cell.angle_gamma   90.00
#
_symmetry.space_group_name_H-M   'P 1'
#
loop_
_entity.id
_entity.type
_entity.pdbx_description
1 polymer ?
#
loop_
_entity_poly.entity_id
_entity_poly.type
_entity_poly.pdbx_seq_one_letter_code
_entity_poly.pdbx_strand_id
1 'polypeptide(L)'
;MQPGSAGRSDRAARARERAESALRRAEKQRQHGDRLCVREQGFLPKQAQLLEHLVYRTFAQRTRTDLLCAEAAEVSANSCDQVACAHERLARAGSGDVAAHQRQAEECRLVAVVLREAAAWFRDAAGWSTDG
;
A
#
# COMPACT_ATOMS: atom_id res chain seq x y z
N MET A 1 -29.89 17.25 -23.24
CA MET A 1 -29.32 15.94 -23.60
C MET A 1 -27.87 15.91 -23.14
N GLN A 2 -27.52 15.02 -22.21
CA GLN A 2 -26.18 14.92 -21.62
C GLN A 2 -25.32 13.90 -22.40
N PRO A 3 -24.10 14.26 -22.85
CA PRO A 3 -23.13 13.30 -23.39
C PRO A 3 -22.20 12.86 -22.26
N GLY A 4 -22.36 11.66 -21.69
CA GLY A 4 -21.54 11.28 -20.52
C GLY A 4 -21.31 9.80 -20.25
N SER A 5 -22.04 8.89 -20.88
CA SER A 5 -21.94 7.45 -20.56
C SER A 5 -20.99 6.65 -21.47
N ALA A 6 -20.77 7.09 -22.70
CA ALA A 6 -19.96 6.35 -23.68
C ALA A 6 -18.46 6.28 -23.32
N GLY A 7 -17.88 7.35 -22.76
CA GLY A 7 -16.44 7.43 -22.47
C GLY A 7 -15.96 6.61 -21.26
N ARG A 8 -16.85 6.30 -20.30
CA ARG A 8 -16.50 5.46 -19.12
C ARG A 8 -16.56 3.96 -19.45
N SER A 9 -17.55 3.57 -20.25
CA SER A 9 -17.70 2.21 -20.81
C SER A 9 -16.43 1.77 -21.56
N ASP A 10 -15.93 2.64 -22.44
CA ASP A 10 -14.74 2.40 -23.24
C ASP A 10 -13.45 2.30 -22.42
N ARG A 11 -13.34 3.07 -21.34
CA ARG A 11 -12.14 3.05 -20.48
C ARG A 11 -12.10 1.78 -19.63
N ALA A 12 -13.25 1.33 -19.13
CA ALA A 12 -13.38 0.08 -18.39
C ALA A 12 -13.12 -1.14 -19.28
N ALA A 13 -13.61 -1.14 -20.53
CA ALA A 13 -13.33 -2.18 -21.51
C ALA A 13 -11.83 -2.29 -21.84
N ARG A 14 -11.16 -1.16 -22.11
CA ARG A 14 -9.71 -1.12 -22.36
C ARG A 14 -8.88 -1.55 -21.16
N ALA A 15 -9.34 -1.26 -19.93
CA ALA A 15 -8.67 -1.71 -18.71
C ALA A 15 -8.74 -3.24 -18.56
N ARG A 16 -9.90 -3.85 -18.87
CA ARG A 16 -10.07 -5.31 -18.88
C ARG A 16 -9.20 -5.98 -19.93
N GLU A 17 -9.20 -5.46 -21.15
CA GLU A 17 -8.38 -5.98 -22.24
C GLU A 17 -6.86 -5.94 -21.92
N ARG A 18 -6.41 -4.88 -21.24
CA ARG A 18 -5.03 -4.77 -20.74
C ARG A 18 -4.73 -5.77 -19.63
N ALA A 19 -5.64 -5.98 -18.70
CA ALA A 19 -5.49 -6.95 -17.63
C ALA A 19 -5.42 -8.38 -18.18
N GLU A 20 -6.30 -8.74 -19.11
CA GLU A 20 -6.28 -10.04 -19.79
C GLU A 20 -5.00 -10.26 -20.61
N SER A 21 -4.53 -9.22 -21.30
CA SER A 21 -3.27 -9.29 -22.05
C SER A 21 -2.04 -9.34 -21.15
N ALA A 22 -2.11 -8.78 -19.94
CA ALA A 22 -1.08 -8.95 -18.91
C ALA A 22 -1.08 -10.37 -18.34
N LEU A 23 -2.27 -10.94 -18.08
CA LEU A 23 -2.43 -12.32 -17.64
C LEU A 23 -1.89 -13.31 -18.67
N ARG A 24 -2.23 -13.16 -19.96
CA ARG A 24 -1.69 -14.00 -21.04
C ARG A 24 -0.17 -13.91 -21.16
N ARG A 25 0.41 -12.73 -20.94
CA ARG A 25 1.87 -12.54 -20.92
C ARG A 25 2.52 -13.20 -19.70
N ALA A 26 1.89 -13.10 -18.53
CA ALA A 26 2.35 -13.78 -17.32
C ALA A 26 2.25 -15.32 -17.46
N GLU A 27 1.18 -15.83 -18.05
CA GLU A 27 0.99 -17.25 -18.38
C GLU A 27 2.08 -17.75 -19.34
N LYS A 28 2.33 -17.01 -20.42
CA LYS A 28 3.40 -17.32 -21.38
C LYS A 28 4.78 -17.24 -20.73
N GLN A 29 5.00 -16.28 -19.83
CA GLN A 29 6.23 -16.20 -19.05
C GLN A 29 6.38 -17.36 -18.05
N ARG A 30 5.31 -17.86 -17.44
CA ARG A 30 5.36 -19.06 -16.59
C ARG A 30 5.70 -20.30 -17.42
N GLN A 31 5.08 -20.48 -18.59
CA GLN A 31 5.38 -21.58 -19.51
C GLN A 31 6.81 -21.53 -20.08
N HIS A 32 7.42 -20.35 -20.15
CA HIS A 32 8.83 -20.17 -20.51
C HIS A 32 9.76 -20.04 -19.29
N GLY A 33 9.22 -19.90 -18.09
CA GLY A 33 9.94 -19.63 -16.84
C GLY A 33 10.72 -20.84 -16.32
N ASP A 34 10.26 -22.05 -16.65
CA ASP A 34 10.98 -23.30 -16.41
C ASP A 34 12.19 -23.50 -17.35
N ARG A 35 12.40 -22.58 -18.31
CA ARG A 35 13.61 -22.49 -19.13
C ARG A 35 14.49 -21.30 -18.75
N LEU A 36 14.48 -20.88 -17.49
CA LEU A 36 15.65 -20.19 -16.95
C LEU A 36 16.83 -21.14 -17.09
N CYS A 37 17.70 -20.78 -18.03
CA CYS A 37 18.82 -21.57 -18.53
C CYS A 37 19.73 -22.08 -17.41
N VAL A 38 19.39 -23.21 -16.79
CA VAL A 38 20.39 -24.10 -16.20
C VAL A 38 20.97 -24.88 -17.37
N ARG A 39 21.77 -24.20 -18.18
CA ARG A 39 22.70 -24.89 -19.06
C ARG A 39 23.75 -25.44 -18.11
N GLU A 40 23.72 -26.75 -17.92
CA GLU A 40 24.76 -27.50 -17.23
C GLU A 40 26.12 -26.95 -17.70
N GLN A 41 26.98 -26.59 -16.74
CA GLN A 41 28.28 -25.92 -16.86
C GLN A 41 28.28 -24.40 -16.63
N GLY A 42 28.43 -24.03 -15.36
CA GLY A 42 28.92 -22.71 -14.93
C GLY A 42 27.84 -21.63 -14.87
N PHE A 43 27.50 -21.20 -13.66
CA PHE A 43 26.69 -20.00 -13.41
C PHE A 43 27.25 -18.83 -14.23
N LEU A 44 26.50 -18.35 -15.23
CA LEU A 44 26.97 -17.25 -16.08
C LEU A 44 27.02 -15.97 -15.21
N PRO A 45 28.18 -15.31 -15.05
CA PRO A 45 28.35 -14.17 -14.14
C PRO A 45 27.32 -13.05 -14.37
N LYS A 46 26.91 -12.85 -15.63
CA LYS A 46 25.91 -11.86 -16.03
C LYS A 46 24.49 -12.15 -15.50
N GLN A 47 24.11 -13.42 -15.40
CA GLN A 47 22.79 -13.81 -14.87
C GLN A 47 22.76 -13.67 -13.35
N ALA A 48 23.86 -14.02 -12.66
CA ALA A 48 24.02 -13.78 -11.23
C ALA A 48 23.94 -12.28 -10.91
N GLN A 49 24.66 -11.43 -11.67
CA GLN A 49 24.61 -9.97 -11.52
C GLN A 49 23.21 -9.38 -11.75
N LEU A 50 22.48 -9.88 -12.76
CA LEU A 50 21.10 -9.44 -13.02
C LEU A 50 20.16 -9.86 -11.88
N LEU A 51 20.32 -11.07 -11.35
CA LEU A 51 19.52 -11.56 -10.24
C LEU A 51 19.79 -10.74 -8.96
N GLU A 52 21.06 -10.50 -8.65
CA GLU A 52 21.48 -9.64 -7.52
C GLU A 52 20.91 -8.22 -7.65
N HIS A 53 20.98 -7.61 -8.84
CA HIS A 53 20.42 -6.29 -9.09
C HIS A 53 18.90 -6.26 -8.93
N LEU A 54 18.19 -7.30 -9.39
CA LEU A 54 16.74 -7.43 -9.23
C LEU A 54 16.34 -7.62 -7.77
N VAL A 55 17.09 -8.43 -7.03
CA VAL A 55 16.89 -8.66 -5.60
C VAL A 55 17.08 -7.36 -4.84
N TYR A 56 18.21 -6.67 -5.03
CA TYR A 56 18.48 -5.38 -4.39
C TYR A 56 17.40 -4.33 -4.71
N ARG A 57 17.00 -4.20 -5.98
CA ARG A 57 15.93 -3.27 -6.36
C ARG A 57 14.61 -3.62 -5.69
N THR A 58 14.28 -4.90 -5.57
CA THR A 58 13.04 -5.35 -4.94
C THR A 58 13.04 -5.04 -3.46
N PHE A 59 14.15 -5.30 -2.76
CA PHE A 59 14.33 -4.91 -1.35
C PHE A 59 14.21 -3.40 -1.16
N ALA A 60 14.91 -2.60 -1.98
CA ALA A 60 14.85 -1.14 -1.89
C ALA A 60 13.44 -0.59 -2.14
N GLN A 61 12.69 -1.16 -3.09
CA GLN A 61 11.29 -0.76 -3.33
C GLN A 61 10.39 -1.14 -2.17
N ARG A 62 10.56 -2.35 -1.60
CA ARG A 62 9.80 -2.79 -0.43
C ARG A 62 10.03 -1.88 0.77
N THR A 63 11.29 -1.61 1.12
CA THR A 63 11.65 -0.67 2.21
C THR A 63 11.00 0.70 1.99
N ARG A 64 11.05 1.22 0.76
CA ARG A 64 10.39 2.49 0.44
C ARG A 64 8.89 2.43 0.65
N THR A 65 8.24 1.36 0.20
CA THR A 65 6.79 1.16 0.40
C THR A 65 6.44 1.09 1.87
N ASP A 66 7.20 0.34 2.67
CA ASP A 66 6.98 0.22 4.11
C ASP A 66 7.10 1.60 4.80
N LEU A 67 8.11 2.40 4.46
CA LEU A 67 8.24 3.77 4.98
C LEU A 67 7.07 4.69 4.59
N LEU A 68 6.58 4.61 3.34
CA LEU A 68 5.41 5.38 2.90
C LEU A 68 4.13 4.94 3.64
N CYS A 69 3.98 3.64 3.90
CA CYS A 69 2.87 3.12 4.71
C CYS A 69 2.95 3.62 6.15
N ALA A 70 4.15 3.67 6.73
CA ALA A 70 4.35 4.24 8.06
C ALA A 70 3.94 5.72 8.12
N GLU A 71 4.38 6.52 7.17
CA GLU A 71 4.04 7.94 7.08
C GLU A 71 2.52 8.15 6.91
N ALA A 72 1.88 7.39 6.01
CA ALA A 72 0.45 7.47 5.78
C ALA A 72 -0.36 7.11 7.04
N ALA A 73 0.09 6.11 7.80
CA ALA A 73 -0.52 5.71 9.06
C ALA A 73 -0.39 6.81 10.14
N GLU A 74 0.78 7.44 10.28
CA GLU A 74 0.97 8.59 11.21
C GLU A 74 0.08 9.78 10.85
N VAL A 75 0.02 10.16 9.57
CA VAL A 75 -0.85 11.26 9.12
C VAL A 75 -2.32 10.96 9.41
N SER A 76 -2.72 9.70 9.21
CA SER A 76 -4.08 9.25 9.50
C SER A 76 -4.36 9.27 11.01
N ALA A 77 -3.41 8.85 11.85
CA ALA A 77 -3.54 8.92 13.31
C ALA A 77 -3.72 10.36 13.80
N ASN A 78 -2.92 11.29 13.27
CA ASN A 78 -3.02 12.72 13.59
C ASN A 78 -4.37 13.29 13.16
N SER A 79 -4.91 12.84 12.03
CA SER A 79 -6.24 13.24 11.56
C SER A 79 -7.34 12.75 12.50
N CYS A 80 -7.25 11.50 12.98
CA CYS A 80 -8.17 10.97 13.98
C CYS A 80 -8.13 11.76 15.29
N ASP A 81 -6.96 12.16 15.77
CA ASP A 81 -6.85 13.00 16.96
C ASP A 81 -7.48 14.39 16.77
N GLN A 82 -7.33 15.00 15.59
CA GLN A 82 -7.98 16.27 15.28
C GLN A 82 -9.51 16.15 15.27
N VAL A 83 -10.04 15.06 14.71
CA VAL A 83 -11.48 14.76 14.72
C VAL A 83 -11.97 14.51 16.15
N ALA A 84 -11.21 13.77 16.97
CA ALA A 84 -11.53 13.58 18.38
C ALA A 84 -11.62 14.93 19.13
N CYS A 85 -10.64 15.80 18.94
CA CYS A 85 -10.64 17.16 19.52
C CYS A 85 -11.84 18.00 19.05
N ALA A 86 -12.28 17.85 17.79
CA ALA A 86 -13.46 18.52 17.29
C ALA A 86 -14.73 18.02 18.01
N HIS A 87 -14.89 16.72 18.16
CA HIS A 87 -16.02 16.14 18.88
C HIS A 87 -16.05 16.53 20.36
N GLU A 88 -14.90 16.58 21.04
CA GLU A 88 -14.85 17.07 22.43
C GLU A 88 -15.26 18.54 22.55
N ARG A 89 -14.88 19.39 21.59
CA ARG A 89 -15.31 20.78 21.57
C ARG A 89 -16.83 20.90 21.37
N LEU A 90 -17.41 20.09 20.49
CA LEU A 90 -18.85 20.04 20.27
C LEU A 90 -19.60 19.56 21.53
N ALA A 91 -19.10 18.51 22.18
CA ALA A 91 -19.64 18.00 23.43
C ALA A 91 -19.59 19.06 24.55
N ARG A 92 -18.46 19.77 24.71
CA ARG A 92 -18.30 20.86 25.70
C ARG A 92 -19.22 22.04 25.42
N ALA A 93 -19.48 22.34 24.15
CA ALA A 93 -20.41 23.38 23.75
C ALA A 93 -21.89 22.98 23.93
N GLY A 94 -22.18 21.74 24.31
CA GLY A 94 -23.55 21.22 24.39
C GLY A 94 -24.25 21.17 23.02
N SER A 95 -23.48 21.07 21.94
CA SER A 95 -24.02 21.06 20.57
C SER A 95 -24.48 19.66 20.21
N GLY A 96 -25.76 19.50 19.87
CA GLY A 96 -26.31 18.21 19.44
C GLY A 96 -26.31 17.15 20.54
N ASP A 97 -26.10 15.90 20.16
CA ASP A 97 -26.01 14.77 21.08
C ASP A 97 -24.59 14.68 21.69
N VAL A 98 -24.47 15.19 22.91
CA VAL A 98 -23.22 15.21 23.68
C VAL A 98 -22.65 13.81 23.90
N ALA A 99 -23.50 12.82 24.17
CA ALA A 99 -23.06 11.45 24.42
C ALA A 99 -22.56 10.77 23.13
N ALA A 100 -23.18 11.08 21.98
CA ALA A 100 -22.65 10.65 20.69
C ALA A 100 -21.29 11.27 20.39
N HIS A 101 -21.10 12.57 20.64
CA HIS A 101 -19.81 13.23 20.43
C HIS A 101 -18.71 12.68 21.34
N GLN A 102 -19.01 12.40 22.62
CA GLN A 102 -18.03 11.78 23.51
C GLN A 102 -17.59 10.40 23.02
N ARG A 103 -18.54 9.54 22.62
CA ARG A 103 -18.23 8.23 22.04
C ARG A 103 -17.38 8.35 20.78
N GLN A 104 -17.73 9.26 19.86
CA GLN A 104 -16.98 9.44 18.63
C GLN A 104 -15.55 9.92 18.89
N ALA A 105 -15.34 10.78 19.90
CA ALA A 105 -14.01 11.22 20.28
C ALA A 105 -13.14 10.06 20.81
N GLU A 106 -13.73 9.18 21.63
CA GLU A 106 -13.05 7.99 22.15
C GLU A 106 -12.71 6.99 21.05
N GLU A 107 -13.65 6.71 20.14
CA GLU A 107 -13.43 5.85 18.97
C GLU A 107 -12.30 6.38 18.09
N CYS A 108 -12.29 7.69 17.79
CA CYS A 108 -11.23 8.28 16.99
C CYS A 108 -9.85 8.16 17.67
N ARG A 109 -9.78 8.30 19.00
CA ARG A 109 -8.53 8.09 19.74
C ARG A 109 -8.05 6.65 19.68
N LEU A 110 -8.96 5.69 19.82
CA LEU A 110 -8.62 4.27 19.70
C LEU A 110 -8.07 3.94 18.31
N VAL A 111 -8.70 4.47 17.26
CA VAL A 111 -8.19 4.33 15.88
C VAL A 111 -6.81 4.96 15.73
N ALA A 112 -6.58 6.15 16.30
CA ALA A 112 -5.27 6.81 16.26
C ALA A 112 -4.16 5.97 16.91
N VAL A 113 -4.46 5.27 18.03
CA VAL A 113 -3.52 4.35 18.67
C VAL A 113 -3.16 3.19 17.73
N VAL A 114 -4.16 2.51 17.16
CA VAL A 114 -3.93 1.39 16.23
C VAL A 114 -3.12 1.82 15.01
N LEU A 115 -3.36 3.02 14.48
CA LEU A 115 -2.61 3.57 13.35
C LEU A 115 -1.15 3.87 13.71
N ARG A 116 -0.86 4.33 14.92
CA ARG A 116 0.52 4.52 15.40
C ARG A 116 1.26 3.20 15.58
N GLU A 117 0.57 2.18 16.08
CA GLU A 117 1.12 0.81 16.16
C GLU A 117 1.44 0.27 14.77
N ALA A 118 0.54 0.46 13.80
CA ALA A 118 0.78 0.11 12.41
C ALA A 118 1.98 0.87 11.83
N ALA A 119 2.10 2.17 12.11
CA ALA A 119 3.23 2.97 11.67
C ALA A 119 4.56 2.47 12.25
N ALA A 120 4.59 2.09 13.53
CA ALA A 120 5.75 1.48 14.16
C ALA A 120 6.11 0.15 13.50
N TRP A 121 5.12 -0.71 13.24
CA TRP A 121 5.34 -1.99 12.57
C TRP A 121 5.94 -1.83 11.17
N PHE A 122 5.46 -0.87 10.38
CA PHE A 122 6.01 -0.57 9.07
C PHE A 122 7.45 -0.02 9.13
N ARG A 123 7.78 0.80 10.14
CA ARG A 123 9.16 1.27 10.37
C ARG A 123 10.10 0.12 10.73
N ASP A 124 9.65 -0.77 11.61
CA ASP A 124 10.43 -1.95 12.00
C ASP A 124 10.67 -2.87 10.79
N ALA A 125 9.63 -3.11 9.98
CA ALA A 125 9.74 -3.90 8.75
C ALA A 125 10.72 -3.28 7.73
N ALA A 126 10.78 -1.95 7.64
CA ALA A 126 11.73 -1.24 6.81
C ALA A 126 13.17 -1.38 7.33
N GLY A 127 13.37 -1.37 8.65
CA GLY A 127 14.68 -1.51 9.31
C GLY A 127 15.32 -2.89 9.16
N TRP A 128 14.52 -3.96 9.13
CA TRP A 128 15.02 -5.32 8.92
C TRP A 128 15.60 -5.56 7.51
N SER A 129 15.36 -4.64 6.58
CA SER A 129 15.86 -4.69 5.20
C SER A 129 17.28 -4.10 5.05
N THR A 130 17.80 -3.39 6.06
CA THR A 130 19.14 -2.77 6.02
C THR A 130 20.24 -3.56 6.72
N ASP A 131 19.88 -4.62 7.46
CA ASP A 131 20.81 -5.43 8.27
C ASP A 131 21.24 -6.75 7.59
N GLY A 132 21.00 -6.89 6.28
CA GLY A 132 21.29 -8.11 5.50
C GLY A 132 22.43 -7.95 4.50
#